data_AF-A0A2W6A408-F1
#
_entry.id   AF-A0A2W6A408-F1
#
_cell.length_a   1.000
_cell.length_b   1.000
_cell.length_c   1.000
_cell.angle_alpha   90.00
_cell.angle_beta   90.00
_cell.angle_gamma   90.00
#
_symmetry.space_group_name_H-M   'P 1'
#
loop_
_entity.id
_entity.type
_entity.pdbx_description
1 polymer ?
#
loop_
_entity_poly.entity_id
_entity_poly.type
_entity_poly.pdbx_seq_one_letter_code
_entity_poly.pdbx_strand_id
1 'polypeptide(L)'
;MRNSRAAYLAARAAMIGQGQPSTLDLVSQCFCLAHWDEDVLLLALAPAIDGSIGPRYGALQGRVTASPCTPHVLAKLLFCCDRLPAQAMQRLASEAPLRRYALVSVEDGSSLPMGAAIQLPERMRDLLCGFGGHEMGMDEGVERLAPVPLPERLQDLATLLAQIDDEPLRLQIIGPSGAGRTALATEVLARLGLGALSVKASLAGSESALARDAVLEGCGIVLTVEADGTPGLARRLDRLLPQPLMMVSEAPIEGMEHVPVTRIDPISPVERAALWRVVADVPSTEVLTVAEQFALDPSRIAAIARQPGLAVRGLWTACRDLGARDLEALSTRITPRRNWDDIVLAPETRIALDALVAQITGRAEA
;
A
#
# COMPACT_ATOMS: atom_id res chain seq x y z
N MET A 1 5.13 43.75 4.79
CA MET A 1 5.37 42.49 4.04
C MET A 1 6.85 42.08 3.98
N ARG A 2 7.81 42.94 3.56
CA ARG A 2 9.25 42.55 3.52
C ARG A 2 9.83 42.10 4.87
N ASN A 3 9.49 42.77 5.97
CA ASN A 3 9.97 42.38 7.31
C ASN A 3 9.39 41.04 7.79
N SER A 4 8.12 40.74 7.46
CA SER A 4 7.47 39.48 7.86
C SER A 4 8.04 38.28 7.09
N ARG A 5 8.34 38.43 5.79
CA ARG A 5 9.00 37.38 5.00
C ARG A 5 10.43 37.13 5.48
N ALA A 6 11.19 38.19 5.77
CA ALA A 6 12.54 38.05 6.29
C ALA A 6 12.56 37.37 7.67
N ALA A 7 11.63 37.72 8.56
CA ALA A 7 11.48 37.07 9.86
C ALA A 7 11.09 35.60 9.74
N TYR A 8 10.14 35.27 8.85
CA TYR A 8 9.77 33.89 8.54
C TYR A 8 10.96 33.06 8.03
N LEU A 9 11.69 33.57 7.04
CA LEU A 9 12.86 32.89 6.48
C LEU A 9 13.97 32.71 7.51
N ALA A 10 14.20 33.70 8.38
CA ALA A 10 15.17 33.59 9.46
C ALA A 10 14.78 32.53 10.49
N ALA A 11 13.49 32.45 10.86
CA ALA A 11 12.99 31.42 11.77
C ALA A 11 13.13 30.01 11.16
N ARG A 12 12.75 29.86 9.87
CA ARG A 12 12.91 28.61 9.11
C ARG A 12 14.38 28.18 9.02
N ALA A 13 15.29 29.11 8.74
CA ALA A 13 16.73 28.83 8.71
C ALA A 13 17.28 28.41 10.10
N ALA A 14 16.81 29.03 11.18
CA ALA A 14 17.18 28.64 12.53
C ALA A 14 16.71 27.22 12.88
N MET A 15 15.51 26.84 12.49
CA MET A 15 14.96 25.49 12.65
C MET A 15 15.82 24.43 11.92
N ILE A 16 16.18 24.69 10.66
CA ILE A 16 17.08 23.82 9.90
C ILE A 16 18.44 23.72 10.59
N GLY A 17 19.00 24.85 11.05
CA GLY A 17 20.28 24.88 11.78
C GLY A 17 20.27 24.11 13.11
N GLN A 18 19.10 23.87 13.69
CA GLN A 18 18.90 23.06 14.90
C GLN A 18 18.62 21.58 14.59
N GLY A 19 18.63 21.17 13.32
CA GLY A 19 18.29 19.80 12.90
C GLY A 19 16.81 19.45 13.04
N GLN A 20 15.94 20.47 13.13
CA GLN A 20 14.49 20.32 13.24
C GLN A 20 13.82 21.05 12.06
N PRO A 21 14.03 20.57 10.81
CA PRO A 21 13.40 21.19 9.64
C PRO A 21 11.86 21.19 9.78
N SER A 22 11.19 22.19 9.22
CA SER A 22 9.72 22.20 9.20
C SER A 22 9.19 21.10 8.28
N THR A 23 7.93 20.69 8.46
CA THR A 23 7.33 19.71 7.54
C THR A 23 7.29 20.20 6.10
N LEU A 24 7.16 21.51 5.87
CA LEU A 24 7.27 22.11 4.54
C LEU A 24 8.66 21.89 3.93
N ASP A 25 9.74 21.97 4.72
CA ASP A 25 11.10 21.69 4.26
C ASP A 25 11.25 20.23 3.83
N LEU A 26 10.72 19.30 4.63
CA LEU A 26 10.76 17.87 4.32
C LEU A 26 9.99 17.55 3.04
N VAL A 27 8.76 18.04 2.91
CA VAL A 27 7.95 17.89 1.69
C VAL A 27 8.66 18.52 0.49
N SER A 28 9.23 19.70 0.66
CA SER A 28 9.96 20.40 -0.40
C SER A 28 11.17 19.60 -0.89
N GLN A 29 11.94 19.03 0.04
CA GLN A 29 13.09 18.18 -0.29
C GLN A 29 12.65 16.88 -0.97
N CYS A 30 11.63 16.19 -0.44
CA CYS A 30 11.13 14.92 -0.97
C CYS A 30 10.63 15.02 -2.41
N PHE A 31 9.98 16.13 -2.77
CA PHE A 31 9.37 16.31 -4.10
C PHE A 31 10.11 17.31 -4.98
N CYS A 32 11.31 17.73 -4.57
CA CYS A 32 12.13 18.74 -5.27
C CYS A 32 11.35 20.01 -5.61
N LEU A 33 10.57 20.51 -4.66
CA LEU A 33 9.70 21.67 -4.86
C LEU A 33 10.51 22.95 -5.01
N ALA A 34 10.09 23.82 -5.93
CA ALA A 34 10.62 25.17 -5.98
C ALA A 34 9.99 26.04 -4.89
N HIS A 35 10.63 27.16 -4.53
CA HIS A 35 10.06 28.16 -3.62
C HIS A 35 8.64 28.61 -4.03
N TRP A 36 8.37 28.66 -5.33
CA TRP A 36 7.04 28.97 -5.84
C TRP A 36 6.01 27.89 -5.48
N ASP A 37 6.37 26.62 -5.54
CA ASP A 37 5.50 25.50 -5.17
C ASP A 37 5.19 25.53 -3.66
N GLU A 38 6.18 25.88 -2.84
CA GLU A 38 6.00 26.12 -1.40
C GLU A 38 5.02 27.27 -1.12
N ASP A 39 5.18 28.40 -1.82
CA ASP A 39 4.26 29.54 -1.72
C ASP A 39 2.81 29.11 -2.08
N VAL A 40 2.64 28.24 -3.08
CA VAL A 40 1.31 27.69 -3.44
C VAL A 40 0.73 26.83 -2.31
N LEU A 41 1.52 25.94 -1.72
CA LEU A 41 1.06 25.10 -0.59
C LEU A 41 0.64 25.96 0.60
N LEU A 42 1.44 26.97 0.95
CA LEU A 42 1.12 27.90 2.02
C LEU A 42 -0.14 28.72 1.73
N LEU A 43 -0.32 29.23 0.51
CA LEU A 43 -1.50 29.99 0.11
C LEU A 43 -2.77 29.13 0.06
N ALA A 44 -2.65 27.84 -0.31
CA ALA A 44 -3.74 26.88 -0.26
C ALA A 44 -4.11 26.49 1.19
N LEU A 45 -3.12 26.39 2.07
CA LEU A 45 -3.30 26.10 3.50
C LEU A 45 -3.91 27.28 4.27
N ALA A 46 -3.56 28.50 3.90
CA ALA A 46 -3.82 29.71 4.70
C ALA A 46 -5.29 29.90 5.14
N PRO A 47 -6.32 29.70 4.29
CA PRO A 47 -7.72 29.83 4.71
C PRO A 47 -8.17 28.81 5.75
N ALA A 48 -7.49 27.67 5.86
CA ALA A 48 -7.80 26.64 6.85
C ALA A 48 -7.21 26.98 8.23
N ILE A 49 -6.14 27.79 8.28
CA ILE A 49 -5.51 28.25 9.52
C ILE A 49 -6.12 29.58 9.99
N ASP A 50 -6.37 30.49 9.07
CA ASP A 50 -6.94 31.81 9.34
C ASP A 50 -8.14 32.07 8.42
N GLY A 51 -9.34 31.95 9.01
CA GLY A 51 -10.60 32.17 8.31
C GLY A 51 -10.77 33.58 7.73
N SER A 52 -9.97 34.56 8.16
CA SER A 52 -9.99 35.92 7.58
C SER A 52 -9.37 35.99 6.18
N ILE A 53 -8.59 34.97 5.77
CA ILE A 53 -7.89 34.93 4.48
C ILE A 53 -8.85 34.60 3.34
N GLY A 54 -9.82 33.71 3.55
CA GLY A 54 -10.82 33.35 2.53
C GLY A 54 -11.59 34.55 1.95
N PRO A 55 -12.15 35.45 2.79
CA PRO A 55 -12.77 36.69 2.32
C PRO A 55 -11.81 37.62 1.56
N ARG A 56 -10.52 37.67 1.94
CA ARG A 56 -9.51 38.46 1.21
C ARG A 56 -9.23 37.89 -0.18
N TYR A 57 -9.17 36.57 -0.30
CA TYR A 57 -9.08 35.90 -1.61
C TYR A 57 -10.31 36.16 -2.48
N GLY A 58 -11.51 36.22 -1.88
CA GLY A 58 -12.73 36.63 -2.55
C GLY A 58 -12.63 38.05 -3.09
N ALA A 59 -12.24 39.01 -2.24
CA ALA A 59 -12.09 40.42 -2.62
C ALA A 59 -11.08 40.63 -3.76
N LEU A 60 -9.96 39.90 -3.77
CA LEU A 60 -8.97 39.93 -4.87
C LEU A 60 -9.55 39.48 -6.21
N GLN A 61 -10.58 38.64 -6.18
CA GLN A 61 -11.28 38.12 -7.36
C GLN A 61 -12.57 38.90 -7.66
N GLY A 62 -12.84 40.00 -6.95
CA GLY A 62 -14.07 40.78 -7.10
C GLY A 62 -15.33 40.09 -6.56
N ARG A 63 -15.17 39.11 -5.66
CA ARG A 63 -16.27 38.37 -5.03
C ARG A 63 -16.52 38.88 -3.61
N VAL A 64 -17.79 38.94 -3.23
CA VAL A 64 -18.21 39.32 -1.86
C VAL A 64 -18.08 38.15 -0.88
N THR A 65 -18.17 36.92 -1.39
CA THR A 65 -18.05 35.69 -0.60
C THR A 65 -16.60 35.26 -0.45
N ALA A 66 -16.32 34.52 0.63
CA ALA A 66 -15.03 33.84 0.80
C ALA A 66 -14.75 32.94 -0.41
N SER A 67 -13.50 32.92 -0.86
CA SER A 67 -13.05 32.09 -1.99
C SER A 67 -11.81 31.29 -1.62
N PRO A 68 -11.64 30.09 -2.19
CA PRO A 68 -10.42 29.30 -2.00
C PRO A 68 -9.24 29.94 -2.71
N CYS A 69 -8.05 29.36 -2.52
CA CYS A 69 -6.91 29.65 -3.37
C CYS A 69 -7.25 29.25 -4.81
N THR A 70 -6.97 30.12 -5.79
CA THR A 70 -7.17 29.86 -7.22
C THR A 70 -5.95 30.35 -8.01
N PRO A 71 -5.72 29.90 -9.25
CA PRO A 71 -4.67 30.46 -10.09
C PRO A 71 -4.73 31.99 -10.25
N HIS A 72 -5.93 32.58 -10.20
CA HIS A 72 -6.08 34.05 -10.20
C HIS A 72 -5.56 34.69 -8.91
N VAL A 73 -5.82 34.10 -7.74
CA VAL A 73 -5.24 34.56 -6.47
C VAL A 73 -3.71 34.49 -6.51
N LEU A 74 -3.16 33.37 -7.02
CA LEU A 74 -1.71 33.21 -7.18
C LEU A 74 -1.12 34.30 -8.11
N ALA A 75 -1.77 34.58 -9.24
CA ALA A 75 -1.34 35.63 -10.17
C ALA A 75 -1.33 37.01 -9.52
N LYS A 76 -2.37 37.35 -8.76
CA LYS A 76 -2.48 38.63 -8.04
C LYS A 76 -1.44 38.79 -6.94
N LEU A 77 -1.24 37.75 -6.13
CA LEU A 77 -0.38 37.83 -4.95
C LEU A 77 1.11 37.65 -5.26
N LEU A 78 1.46 36.76 -6.19
CA LEU A 78 2.86 36.40 -6.47
C LEU A 78 3.45 37.18 -7.64
N PHE A 79 2.63 37.67 -8.57
CA PHE A 79 3.08 38.33 -9.79
C PHE A 79 2.47 39.70 -10.03
N CYS A 80 1.53 40.15 -9.18
CA CYS A 80 0.82 41.42 -9.33
C CYS A 80 0.11 41.57 -10.70
N CYS A 81 -0.40 40.49 -11.27
CA CYS A 81 -1.06 40.48 -12.58
C CYS A 81 -2.36 39.66 -12.61
N ASP A 82 -3.15 39.81 -13.66
CA ASP A 82 -4.44 39.11 -13.84
C ASP A 82 -4.29 37.71 -14.47
N ARG A 83 -3.09 37.38 -14.97
CA ARG A 83 -2.80 36.14 -15.66
C ARG A 83 -1.67 35.41 -14.96
N LEU A 84 -1.79 34.10 -14.81
CA LEU A 84 -0.69 33.31 -14.30
C LEU A 84 0.37 33.15 -15.41
N PRO A 85 1.66 33.47 -15.16
CA PRO A 85 2.70 33.27 -16.17
C PRO A 85 2.79 31.81 -16.63
N ALA A 86 3.21 31.59 -17.88
CA ALA A 86 3.27 30.24 -18.46
C ALA A 86 4.12 29.26 -17.63
N GLN A 87 5.23 29.72 -17.05
CA GLN A 87 6.08 28.90 -16.18
C GLN A 87 5.35 28.44 -14.91
N ALA A 88 4.55 29.34 -14.29
CA ALA A 88 3.74 29.00 -13.13
C ALA A 88 2.55 28.10 -13.51
N MET A 89 1.97 28.27 -14.70
CA MET A 89 0.96 27.32 -15.23
C MET A 89 1.55 25.92 -15.44
N GLN A 90 2.77 25.82 -15.95
CA GLN A 90 3.47 24.53 -16.11
C GLN A 90 3.71 23.84 -14.77
N ARG A 91 3.97 24.58 -13.68
CA ARG A 91 4.10 24.03 -12.32
C ARG A 91 2.76 23.56 -11.72
N LEU A 92 1.62 23.98 -12.28
CA LEU A 92 0.28 23.46 -11.93
C LEU A 92 -0.24 22.42 -12.91
N ALA A 93 0.53 22.02 -13.93
CA ALA A 93 0.13 20.97 -14.86
C ALA A 93 -0.07 19.63 -14.11
N SER A 94 -0.85 18.71 -14.68
CA SER A 94 -1.11 17.39 -14.06
C SER A 94 0.17 16.61 -13.77
N GLU A 95 1.19 16.76 -14.62
CA GLU A 95 2.49 16.10 -14.49
C GLU A 95 3.45 16.79 -13.52
N ALA A 96 3.14 18.02 -13.08
CA ALA A 96 4.01 18.76 -12.18
C ALA A 96 3.88 18.24 -10.74
N PRO A 97 4.93 18.36 -9.90
CA PRO A 97 4.99 17.70 -8.59
C PRO A 97 3.76 17.94 -7.71
N LEU A 98 3.23 19.17 -7.70
CA LEU A 98 2.06 19.56 -6.91
C LEU A 98 0.81 18.70 -7.20
N ARG A 99 0.54 18.38 -8.48
CA ARG A 99 -0.62 17.57 -8.87
C ARG A 99 -0.28 16.10 -9.06
N ARG A 100 0.89 15.81 -9.63
CA ARG A 100 1.37 14.44 -9.87
C ARG A 100 1.34 13.60 -8.59
N TYR A 101 1.79 14.19 -7.48
CA TYR A 101 1.80 13.56 -6.15
C TYR A 101 0.60 13.97 -5.29
N ALA A 102 -0.47 14.53 -5.87
CA ALA A 102 -1.65 14.97 -5.12
C ALA A 102 -1.30 15.78 -3.84
N LEU A 103 -0.27 16.64 -3.91
CA LEU A 103 0.04 17.58 -2.83
C LEU A 103 -1.05 18.64 -2.73
N VAL A 104 -1.61 19.01 -3.89
CA VAL A 104 -2.85 19.78 -4.02
C VAL A 104 -3.83 19.02 -4.89
N SER A 105 -5.12 19.17 -4.61
CA SER A 105 -6.18 18.79 -5.54
C SER A 105 -6.66 20.03 -6.29
N VAL A 106 -6.94 19.84 -7.58
CA VAL A 106 -7.56 20.85 -8.43
C VAL A 106 -8.78 20.19 -9.04
N GLU A 107 -9.94 20.84 -8.94
CA GLU A 107 -11.20 20.35 -9.50
C GLU A 107 -11.01 19.96 -10.98
N ASP A 108 -11.46 18.75 -11.35
CA ASP A 108 -11.03 18.09 -12.58
C ASP A 108 -11.50 18.78 -13.86
N GLY A 109 -10.54 19.01 -14.75
CA GLY A 109 -10.70 19.52 -16.10
C GLY A 109 -9.36 19.50 -16.84
N SER A 110 -9.38 19.22 -18.15
CA SER A 110 -8.17 19.13 -18.99
C SER A 110 -7.41 20.46 -19.13
N SER A 111 -8.05 21.57 -18.77
CA SER A 111 -7.42 22.88 -18.64
C SER A 111 -7.58 23.35 -17.20
N LEU A 112 -6.54 23.93 -16.60
CA LEU A 112 -6.65 24.64 -15.31
C LEU A 112 -7.38 25.96 -15.55
N PRO A 113 -8.67 26.07 -15.22
CA PRO A 113 -9.37 27.33 -15.31
C PRO A 113 -8.80 28.30 -14.26
N MET A 114 -8.71 29.59 -14.59
CA MET A 114 -8.18 30.60 -13.65
C MET A 114 -8.98 30.69 -12.34
N GLY A 115 -10.22 30.19 -12.32
CA GLY A 115 -11.10 30.14 -11.16
C GLY A 115 -11.19 28.78 -10.46
N ALA A 116 -10.45 27.75 -10.89
CA ALA A 116 -10.50 26.45 -10.20
C ALA A 116 -9.91 26.55 -8.80
N ALA A 117 -10.58 25.89 -7.87
CA ALA A 117 -10.12 25.79 -6.50
C ALA A 117 -8.87 24.91 -6.43
N ILE A 118 -7.78 25.47 -5.90
CA ILE A 118 -6.61 24.74 -5.48
C ILE A 118 -6.83 24.40 -4.01
N GLN A 119 -7.09 23.13 -3.74
CA GLN A 119 -7.38 22.62 -2.41
C GLN A 119 -6.21 21.82 -1.89
N LEU A 120 -6.02 21.89 -0.58
CA LEU A 120 -5.08 21.04 0.12
C LEU A 120 -5.84 19.83 0.68
N PRO A 121 -5.51 18.59 0.26
CA PRO A 121 -6.07 17.38 0.85
C PRO A 121 -5.91 17.39 2.37
N GLU A 122 -6.85 16.79 3.09
CA GLU A 122 -6.88 16.79 4.56
C GLU A 122 -5.56 16.28 5.17
N ARG A 123 -5.07 15.12 4.69
CA ARG A 123 -3.75 14.60 5.11
C ARG A 123 -2.60 15.60 4.91
N MET A 124 -2.58 16.33 3.80
CA MET A 124 -1.53 17.33 3.55
C MET A 124 -1.67 18.56 4.45
N ARG A 125 -2.91 18.93 4.79
CA ARG A 125 -3.20 20.00 5.76
C ARG A 125 -2.70 19.63 7.14
N ASP A 126 -3.04 18.44 7.60
CA ASP A 126 -2.65 17.94 8.90
C ASP A 126 -1.13 17.83 8.99
N LEU A 127 -0.50 17.24 7.97
CA LEU A 127 0.95 17.13 7.84
C LEU A 127 1.66 18.50 7.91
N LEU A 128 1.23 19.48 7.12
CA LEU A 128 1.84 20.82 7.12
C LEU A 128 1.61 21.59 8.43
N CYS A 129 0.52 21.29 9.15
CA CYS A 129 0.25 21.82 10.49
C CYS A 129 1.01 21.07 11.60
N GLY A 130 1.75 20.01 11.28
CA GLY A 130 2.48 19.19 12.24
C GLY A 130 1.63 18.08 12.89
N PHE A 131 0.38 17.90 12.46
CA PHE A 131 -0.48 16.79 12.83
C PHE A 131 -0.19 15.61 11.89
N GLY A 132 0.95 14.94 12.07
CA GLY A 132 1.37 13.90 11.14
C GLY A 132 2.31 12.88 11.79
N GLY A 133 1.78 12.05 12.67
CA GLY A 133 2.46 10.85 13.16
C GLY A 133 2.32 9.68 12.18
N HIS A 134 3.08 8.59 12.42
CA HIS A 134 3.09 7.33 11.65
C HIS A 134 1.73 6.58 11.61
N GLU A 135 0.69 7.17 12.22
CA GLU A 135 -0.65 6.62 12.41
C GLU A 135 -1.73 7.42 11.65
N MET A 136 -1.35 8.30 10.72
CA MET A 136 -2.34 8.79 9.75
C MET A 136 -2.83 7.58 8.96
N GLY A 137 -4.08 7.18 9.23
CA GLY A 137 -4.65 5.92 8.76
C GLY A 137 -4.41 5.72 7.27
N MET A 138 -3.86 4.58 6.90
CA MET A 138 -3.60 4.25 5.50
C MET A 138 -4.90 4.06 4.74
N ASP A 139 -4.87 4.33 3.44
CA ASP A 139 -6.04 4.12 2.59
C ASP A 139 -6.47 2.65 2.60
N GLU A 140 -7.78 2.44 2.44
CA GLU A 140 -8.35 1.11 2.34
C GLU A 140 -7.66 0.34 1.20
N GLY A 141 -7.05 -0.79 1.53
CA GLY A 141 -6.28 -1.59 0.56
C GLY A 141 -4.77 -1.32 0.54
N VAL A 142 -4.25 -0.48 1.44
CA VAL A 142 -2.80 -0.34 1.70
C VAL A 142 -2.47 -0.93 3.07
N GLU A 143 -1.43 -1.75 3.15
CA GLU A 143 -0.99 -2.39 4.40
C GLU A 143 0.53 -2.30 4.53
N ARG A 144 1.05 -2.00 5.73
CA ARG A 144 2.50 -1.98 5.96
C ARG A 144 3.02 -3.40 6.13
N LEU A 145 4.05 -3.74 5.36
CA LEU A 145 4.73 -5.02 5.44
C LEU A 145 5.98 -4.88 6.30
N ALA A 146 6.17 -5.82 7.22
CA ALA A 146 7.40 -5.96 7.98
C ALA A 146 8.24 -7.10 7.38
N PRO A 147 9.57 -6.96 7.34
CA PRO A 147 10.46 -8.06 6.97
C PRO A 147 10.23 -9.27 7.87
N VAL A 148 10.27 -10.45 7.27
CA VAL A 148 10.10 -11.73 7.96
C VAL A 148 11.30 -12.64 7.64
N PRO A 149 11.63 -13.60 8.52
CA PRO A 149 12.69 -14.55 8.22
C PRO A 149 12.46 -15.29 6.91
N LEU A 150 13.52 -15.38 6.09
CA LEU A 150 13.50 -16.07 4.79
C LEU A 150 14.43 -17.29 4.82
N PRO A 151 14.20 -18.31 3.96
CA PRO A 151 15.20 -19.34 3.69
C PRO A 151 16.49 -18.74 3.16
N GLU A 152 17.64 -19.35 3.48
CA GLU A 152 18.98 -18.88 3.08
C GLU A 152 19.07 -18.56 1.57
N ARG A 153 18.56 -19.46 0.72
CA ARG A 153 18.47 -19.25 -0.73
C ARG A 153 17.76 -17.94 -1.12
N LEU A 154 16.66 -17.59 -0.44
CA LEU A 154 15.93 -16.35 -0.72
C LEU A 154 16.61 -15.13 -0.11
N GLN A 155 17.35 -15.28 1.00
CA GLN A 155 18.18 -14.21 1.55
C GLN A 155 19.33 -13.86 0.60
N ASP A 156 20.00 -14.86 0.04
CA ASP A 156 21.05 -14.68 -0.96
C ASP A 156 20.49 -13.99 -2.20
N LEU A 157 19.34 -14.45 -2.68
CA LEU A 157 18.65 -13.82 -3.81
C LEU A 157 18.26 -12.38 -3.51
N ALA A 158 17.73 -12.07 -2.33
CA ALA A 158 17.42 -10.70 -1.92
C ALA A 158 18.66 -9.80 -1.92
N THR A 159 19.81 -10.35 -1.50
CA THR A 159 21.11 -9.65 -1.55
C THR A 159 21.48 -9.28 -2.98
N LEU A 160 21.35 -10.22 -3.91
CA LEU A 160 21.67 -10.01 -5.32
C LEU A 160 20.71 -9.01 -5.98
N LEU A 161 19.42 -9.11 -5.70
CA LEU A 161 18.40 -8.22 -6.27
C LEU A 161 18.54 -6.77 -5.76
N ALA A 162 18.96 -6.58 -4.52
CA ALA A 162 19.21 -5.26 -3.95
C ALA A 162 20.48 -4.57 -4.52
N GLN A 163 21.31 -5.30 -5.26
CA GLN A 163 22.51 -4.77 -5.93
C GLN A 163 22.26 -4.40 -7.40
N ILE A 164 21.03 -4.55 -7.89
CA ILE A 164 20.69 -4.16 -9.26
C ILE A 164 20.70 -2.62 -9.34
N ASP A 165 21.61 -2.10 -10.16
CA ASP A 165 21.70 -0.68 -10.48
C ASP A 165 20.56 -0.28 -11.45
N ASP A 166 19.35 -0.13 -10.91
CA ASP A 166 18.19 0.40 -11.61
C ASP A 166 17.47 1.42 -10.70
N GLU A 167 17.20 2.60 -11.24
CA GLU A 167 16.63 3.73 -10.48
C GLU A 167 15.38 4.30 -11.19
N PRO A 168 14.17 4.13 -10.62
CA PRO A 168 13.84 3.33 -9.44
C PRO A 168 13.70 1.83 -9.76
N LEU A 169 14.21 0.97 -8.87
CA LEU A 169 14.19 -0.48 -9.07
C LEU A 169 12.77 -1.02 -9.36
N ARG A 170 12.64 -1.74 -10.48
CA ARG A 170 11.43 -2.46 -10.89
C ARG A 170 11.70 -3.94 -10.99
N LEU A 171 10.90 -4.76 -10.30
CA LEU A 171 11.05 -6.22 -10.38
C LEU A 171 9.69 -6.92 -10.43
N GLN A 172 9.59 -7.91 -11.31
CA GLN A 172 8.55 -8.93 -11.27
C GLN A 172 9.08 -10.16 -10.55
N ILE A 173 8.46 -10.54 -9.43
CA ILE A 173 8.77 -11.74 -8.67
C ILE A 173 7.67 -12.77 -8.94
N ILE A 174 8.03 -13.78 -9.72
CA ILE A 174 7.12 -14.79 -10.22
C ILE A 174 7.38 -16.11 -9.52
N GLY A 175 6.32 -16.75 -9.05
CA GLY A 175 6.38 -18.07 -8.45
C GLY A 175 5.00 -18.57 -8.07
N PRO A 176 4.85 -19.85 -7.72
CA PRO A 176 3.58 -20.38 -7.26
C PRO A 176 3.15 -19.75 -5.93
N SER A 177 1.86 -19.85 -5.61
CA SER A 177 1.37 -19.54 -4.26
C SER A 177 2.18 -20.30 -3.20
N GLY A 178 2.50 -19.63 -2.10
CA GLY A 178 3.33 -20.20 -1.03
C GLY A 178 4.85 -20.01 -1.22
N ALA A 179 5.34 -19.58 -2.39
CA ALA A 179 6.78 -19.49 -2.66
C ALA A 179 7.54 -18.37 -1.92
N GLY A 180 6.84 -17.53 -1.13
CA GLY A 180 7.46 -16.44 -0.37
C GLY A 180 7.73 -15.16 -1.17
N ARG A 181 7.01 -14.94 -2.29
CA ARG A 181 7.18 -13.78 -3.19
C ARG A 181 7.09 -12.43 -2.47
N THR A 182 6.05 -12.22 -1.65
CA THR A 182 5.86 -10.98 -0.87
C THR A 182 6.94 -10.80 0.19
N ALA A 183 7.39 -11.88 0.82
CA ALA A 183 8.45 -11.84 1.81
C ALA A 183 9.80 -11.48 1.16
N LEU A 184 10.11 -12.05 -0.02
CA LEU A 184 11.28 -11.69 -0.82
C LEU A 184 11.22 -10.21 -1.25
N ALA A 185 10.08 -9.75 -1.78
CA ALA A 185 9.88 -8.35 -2.16
C ALA A 185 10.16 -7.39 -1.00
N THR A 186 9.62 -7.72 0.18
CA THR A 186 9.78 -6.92 1.40
C THR A 186 11.24 -6.90 1.87
N GLU A 187 11.94 -8.04 1.82
CA GLU A 187 13.35 -8.13 2.17
C GLU A 187 14.25 -7.32 1.22
N VAL A 188 13.97 -7.34 -0.09
CA VAL A 188 14.70 -6.51 -1.07
C VAL A 188 14.54 -5.03 -0.73
N LEU A 189 13.32 -4.57 -0.44
CA LEU A 189 13.07 -3.18 -0.04
C LEU A 189 13.79 -2.81 1.27
N ALA A 190 13.76 -3.70 2.26
CA ALA A 190 14.47 -3.49 3.53
C ALA A 190 15.98 -3.32 3.34
N ARG A 191 16.59 -4.07 2.41
CA ARG A 191 18.02 -3.96 2.07
C ARG A 191 18.38 -2.67 1.35
N LEU A 192 17.42 -2.07 0.65
CA LEU A 192 17.54 -0.72 0.09
C LEU A 192 17.33 0.38 1.16
N GLY A 193 17.09 0.01 2.42
CA GLY A 193 16.81 0.95 3.51
C GLY A 193 15.39 1.51 3.49
N LEU A 194 14.47 0.88 2.77
CA LEU A 194 13.09 1.33 2.60
C LEU A 194 12.11 0.47 3.41
N GLY A 195 11.01 1.09 3.85
CA GLY A 195 9.83 0.36 4.29
C GLY A 195 9.09 -0.29 3.10
N ALA A 196 8.07 -1.10 3.38
CA ALA A 196 7.29 -1.77 2.36
C ALA A 196 5.79 -1.57 2.57
N LEU A 197 5.08 -1.18 1.52
CA LEU A 197 3.62 -1.06 1.50
C LEU A 197 3.03 -2.08 0.52
N SER A 198 2.17 -2.97 1.01
CA SER A 198 1.35 -3.84 0.19
C SER A 198 0.16 -3.07 -0.35
N VAL A 199 -0.12 -3.23 -1.65
CA VAL A 199 -1.27 -2.59 -2.31
C VAL A 199 -2.19 -3.65 -2.90
N LYS A 200 -3.49 -3.50 -2.63
CA LYS A 200 -4.57 -4.33 -3.21
C LYS A 200 -5.17 -3.65 -4.45
N ALA A 201 -5.82 -4.46 -5.29
CA ALA A 201 -6.52 -3.99 -6.49
C ALA A 201 -7.58 -2.90 -6.23
N SER A 202 -8.14 -2.86 -5.01
CA SER A 202 -9.18 -1.91 -4.59
C SER A 202 -8.72 -0.45 -4.54
N LEU A 203 -7.41 -0.17 -4.64
CA LEU A 203 -6.86 1.19 -4.55
C LEU A 203 -7.08 2.07 -5.80
N ALA A 204 -7.76 1.57 -6.84
CA ALA A 204 -7.91 2.29 -8.11
C ALA A 204 -8.48 3.72 -7.89
N GLY A 205 -7.77 4.73 -8.40
CA GLY A 205 -8.13 6.15 -8.28
C GLY A 205 -7.37 6.93 -7.21
N SER A 206 -6.62 6.27 -6.33
CA SER A 206 -5.81 6.91 -5.27
C SER A 206 -4.30 6.77 -5.48
N GLU A 207 -3.86 6.47 -6.71
CA GLU A 207 -2.45 6.18 -7.01
C GLU A 207 -1.51 7.35 -6.70
N SER A 208 -1.93 8.60 -6.96
CA SER A 208 -1.14 9.79 -6.64
C SER A 208 -0.98 10.01 -5.15
N ALA A 209 -1.99 9.70 -4.35
CA ALA A 209 -1.91 9.77 -2.89
C ALA A 209 -0.96 8.68 -2.36
N LEU A 210 -1.05 7.46 -2.89
CA LEU A 210 -0.10 6.39 -2.54
C LEU A 210 1.34 6.78 -2.88
N ALA A 211 1.58 7.33 -4.08
CA ALA A 211 2.91 7.73 -4.50
C ALA A 211 3.50 8.79 -3.57
N ARG A 212 2.68 9.73 -3.13
CA ARG A 212 3.07 10.74 -2.14
C ARG A 212 3.42 10.11 -0.81
N ASP A 213 2.54 9.28 -0.28
CA ASP A 213 2.70 8.69 1.06
C ASP A 213 3.93 7.75 1.06
N ALA A 214 4.15 6.99 -0.01
CA ALA A 214 5.35 6.17 -0.19
C ALA A 214 6.65 7.00 -0.20
N VAL A 215 6.66 8.18 -0.83
CA VAL A 215 7.82 9.08 -0.81
C VAL A 215 8.05 9.67 0.57
N LEU A 216 7.00 10.13 1.25
CA LEU A 216 7.09 10.74 2.57
C LEU A 216 7.53 9.75 3.65
N GLU A 217 7.12 8.49 3.54
CA GLU A 217 7.47 7.43 4.50
C GLU A 217 8.78 6.71 4.15
N GLY A 218 9.35 6.95 2.97
CA GLY A 218 10.53 6.20 2.51
C GLY A 218 10.21 4.72 2.30
N CYS A 219 9.09 4.42 1.65
CA CYS A 219 8.62 3.06 1.41
C CYS A 219 8.60 2.72 -0.08
N GLY A 220 8.99 1.48 -0.41
CA GLY A 220 8.70 0.85 -1.69
C GLY A 220 7.32 0.19 -1.70
N ILE A 221 6.82 -0.09 -2.89
CA ILE A 221 5.49 -0.70 -3.09
C ILE A 221 5.63 -2.17 -3.46
N VAL A 222 4.85 -3.03 -2.80
CA VAL A 222 4.64 -4.44 -3.16
C VAL A 222 3.22 -4.58 -3.70
N LEU A 223 3.09 -4.86 -4.98
CA LEU A 223 1.81 -5.05 -5.66
C LEU A 223 1.59 -6.53 -5.94
N THR A 224 0.55 -7.12 -5.36
CA THR A 224 0.09 -8.46 -5.75
C THR A 224 -0.77 -8.34 -7.00
N VAL A 225 -0.32 -8.96 -8.09
CA VAL A 225 -0.96 -8.88 -9.41
C VAL A 225 -1.69 -10.19 -9.69
N GLU A 226 -3.02 -10.11 -9.66
CA GLU A 226 -3.96 -11.19 -10.01
C GLU A 226 -4.59 -10.93 -11.38
N ALA A 227 -5.10 -11.98 -12.04
CA ALA A 227 -5.59 -11.92 -13.42
C ALA A 227 -6.68 -10.85 -13.67
N ASP A 228 -7.48 -10.52 -12.66
CA ASP A 228 -8.59 -9.58 -12.78
C ASP A 228 -8.18 -8.15 -12.33
N GLY A 229 -7.91 -7.27 -13.30
CA GLY A 229 -7.89 -5.81 -13.11
C GLY A 229 -6.60 -5.18 -12.57
N THR A 230 -5.71 -5.94 -11.93
CA THR A 230 -4.44 -5.43 -11.40
C THR A 230 -3.36 -5.03 -12.45
N PRO A 231 -3.31 -5.57 -13.68
CA PRO A 231 -2.29 -5.15 -14.67
C PRO A 231 -2.43 -3.68 -15.10
N GLY A 232 -3.64 -3.13 -15.06
CA GLY A 232 -3.87 -1.70 -15.30
C GLY A 232 -3.28 -0.82 -14.19
N LEU A 233 -3.40 -1.26 -12.93
CA LEU A 233 -2.81 -0.58 -11.78
C LEU A 233 -1.29 -0.64 -11.81
N ALA A 234 -0.71 -1.81 -12.13
CA ALA A 234 0.74 -1.99 -12.28
C ALA A 234 1.35 -0.96 -13.25
N ARG A 235 0.77 -0.81 -14.45
CA ARG A 235 1.23 0.17 -15.46
C ARG A 235 1.07 1.64 -15.05
N ARG A 236 0.09 1.95 -14.18
CA ARG A 236 -0.07 3.32 -13.65
C ARG A 236 0.98 3.58 -12.57
N LEU A 237 1.15 2.64 -11.64
CA LEU A 237 2.14 2.74 -10.57
C LEU A 237 3.57 2.76 -11.12
N ASP A 238 3.88 1.97 -12.13
CA ASP A 238 5.20 1.94 -12.77
C ASP A 238 5.62 3.33 -13.28
N ARG A 239 4.70 4.05 -13.94
CA ARG A 239 4.92 5.40 -14.48
C ARG A 239 4.92 6.50 -13.41
N LEU A 240 4.13 6.30 -12.35
CA LEU A 240 3.87 7.33 -11.36
C LEU A 240 4.90 7.33 -10.23
N LEU A 241 5.26 6.15 -9.72
CA LEU A 241 6.04 5.96 -8.51
C LEU A 241 7.51 6.31 -8.72
N PRO A 242 8.08 7.23 -7.94
CA PRO A 242 9.52 7.44 -7.89
C PRO A 242 10.22 6.44 -6.96
N GLN A 243 9.47 5.71 -6.13
CA GLN A 243 9.98 4.67 -5.24
C GLN A 243 10.05 3.31 -5.95
N PRO A 244 10.86 2.34 -5.47
CA PRO A 244 10.89 0.99 -6.00
C PRO A 244 9.51 0.30 -6.00
N LEU A 245 9.27 -0.52 -7.03
CA LEU A 245 8.01 -1.25 -7.22
C LEU A 245 8.31 -2.73 -7.46
N MET A 246 7.81 -3.57 -6.56
CA MET A 246 7.88 -5.02 -6.61
C MET A 246 6.52 -5.57 -7.00
N MET A 247 6.45 -6.26 -8.14
CA MET A 247 5.23 -6.88 -8.63
C MET A 247 5.28 -8.38 -8.39
N VAL A 248 4.33 -8.91 -7.64
CA VAL A 248 4.26 -10.31 -7.23
C VAL A 248 3.13 -11.00 -7.96
N SER A 249 3.43 -12.07 -8.71
CA SER A 249 2.44 -12.78 -9.52
C SER A 249 2.79 -14.27 -9.73
N GLU A 250 1.84 -15.05 -10.26
CA GLU A 250 2.09 -16.46 -10.64
C GLU A 250 2.63 -16.61 -12.06
N ALA A 251 2.33 -15.63 -12.91
CA ALA A 251 2.76 -15.58 -14.31
C ALA A 251 3.26 -14.18 -14.67
N PRO A 252 4.04 -14.02 -15.75
CA PRO A 252 4.48 -12.71 -16.21
C PRO A 252 3.29 -11.79 -16.48
N ILE A 253 3.45 -10.51 -16.16
CA ILE A 253 2.38 -9.53 -16.27
C ILE A 253 2.37 -8.97 -17.70
N GLU A 254 1.23 -9.06 -18.36
CA GLU A 254 1.04 -8.53 -19.71
C GLU A 254 1.22 -7.00 -19.73
N GLY A 255 2.01 -6.50 -20.69
CA GLY A 255 2.30 -5.08 -20.85
C GLY A 255 3.35 -4.53 -19.88
N MET A 256 4.09 -5.42 -19.21
CA MET A 256 5.23 -5.11 -18.33
C MET A 256 6.51 -5.82 -18.79
N GLU A 257 6.66 -6.09 -20.09
CA GLU A 257 7.78 -6.87 -20.65
C GLU A 257 9.15 -6.18 -20.47
N HIS A 258 9.15 -4.85 -20.25
CA HIS A 258 10.35 -4.08 -19.95
C HIS A 258 10.88 -4.30 -18.54
N VAL A 259 10.06 -4.82 -17.62
CA VAL A 259 10.45 -5.01 -16.22
C VAL A 259 11.13 -6.37 -16.02
N PRO A 260 12.35 -6.43 -15.45
CA PRO A 260 13.06 -7.67 -15.19
C PRO A 260 12.24 -8.67 -14.36
N VAL A 261 12.33 -9.95 -14.75
CA VAL A 261 11.60 -11.05 -14.13
C VAL A 261 12.55 -11.93 -13.33
N THR A 262 12.24 -12.10 -12.05
CA THR A 262 12.86 -13.08 -11.16
C THR A 262 11.88 -14.21 -10.87
N ARG A 263 12.27 -15.45 -11.19
CA ARG A 263 11.47 -16.63 -10.88
C ARG A 263 11.95 -17.28 -9.59
N ILE A 264 11.02 -17.69 -8.75
CA ILE A 264 11.31 -18.40 -7.50
C ILE A 264 10.58 -19.73 -7.44
N ASP A 265 11.29 -20.74 -6.94
CA ASP A 265 10.74 -22.07 -6.69
C ASP A 265 9.95 -22.11 -5.38
N PRO A 266 8.98 -23.05 -5.25
CA PRO A 266 8.29 -23.31 -3.99
C PRO A 266 9.25 -23.58 -2.83
N ILE A 267 8.84 -23.22 -1.62
CA ILE A 267 9.64 -23.48 -0.41
C ILE A 267 9.53 -24.95 -0.03
N SER A 268 10.68 -25.61 0.02
CA SER A 268 10.77 -27.02 0.40
C SER A 268 10.37 -27.25 1.87
N PRO A 269 9.97 -28.48 2.25
CA PRO A 269 9.72 -28.82 3.66
C PRO A 269 10.94 -28.55 4.56
N VAL A 270 12.15 -28.77 4.05
CA VAL A 270 13.41 -28.53 4.79
C VAL A 270 13.60 -27.05 5.09
N GLU A 271 13.40 -26.18 4.09
CA GLU A 271 13.46 -24.72 4.27
C GLU A 271 12.34 -24.24 5.22
N ARG A 272 11.11 -24.77 5.11
CA ARG A 272 10.01 -24.45 6.05
C ARG A 272 10.35 -24.86 7.48
N ALA A 273 10.94 -26.03 7.68
CA ALA A 273 11.37 -26.48 8.99
C ALA A 273 12.47 -25.58 9.56
N ALA A 274 13.41 -25.11 8.73
CA ALA A 274 14.42 -24.13 9.14
C ALA A 274 13.77 -22.81 9.58
N LEU A 275 12.78 -22.30 8.83
CA LEU A 275 12.03 -21.10 9.19
C LEU A 275 11.32 -21.23 10.53
N TRP A 276 10.61 -22.34 10.75
CA TRP A 276 9.91 -22.59 12.02
C TRP A 276 10.85 -22.59 13.23
N ARG A 277 12.06 -23.16 13.09
CA ARG A 277 13.07 -23.13 14.16
C ARG A 277 13.58 -21.73 14.50
N VAL A 278 13.52 -20.80 13.56
CA VAL A 278 13.91 -19.40 13.80
C VAL A 278 12.84 -18.66 14.59
N VAL A 279 11.57 -18.92 14.30
CA VAL A 279 10.46 -18.12 14.85
C VAL A 279 9.74 -18.75 16.04
N ALA A 280 9.89 -20.05 16.26
CA ALA A 280 9.16 -20.77 17.29
C ALA A 280 10.10 -21.69 18.08
N ASP A 281 10.00 -21.62 19.41
CA ASP A 281 10.72 -22.49 20.34
C ASP A 281 9.86 -23.72 20.65
N VAL A 282 9.90 -24.69 19.73
CA VAL A 282 9.11 -25.94 19.79
C VAL A 282 9.96 -27.15 19.42
N PRO A 283 9.59 -28.37 19.87
CA PRO A 283 10.35 -29.58 19.60
C PRO A 283 10.56 -29.82 18.09
N SER A 284 11.78 -30.21 17.72
CA SER A 284 12.16 -30.42 16.31
C SER A 284 11.30 -31.45 15.57
N THR A 285 10.75 -32.44 16.28
CA THR A 285 9.85 -33.45 15.71
C THR A 285 8.53 -32.84 15.25
N GLU A 286 7.93 -31.98 16.06
CA GLU A 286 6.68 -31.27 15.73
C GLU A 286 6.90 -30.31 14.55
N VAL A 287 8.04 -29.61 14.52
CA VAL A 287 8.42 -28.72 13.41
C VAL A 287 8.49 -29.46 12.08
N LEU A 288 9.16 -30.61 12.05
CA LEU A 288 9.27 -31.41 10.82
C LEU A 288 7.90 -31.88 10.34
N THR A 289 7.06 -32.38 11.23
CA THR A 289 5.70 -32.83 10.89
C THR A 289 4.84 -31.69 10.34
N VAL A 290 4.88 -30.50 10.95
CA VAL A 290 4.15 -29.33 10.46
C VAL A 290 4.71 -28.84 9.13
N ALA A 291 6.03 -28.80 8.98
CA ALA A 291 6.70 -28.38 7.76
C ALA A 291 6.47 -29.34 6.59
N GLU A 292 6.17 -30.61 6.82
CA GLU A 292 5.77 -31.53 5.74
C GLU A 292 4.30 -31.32 5.35
N GLN A 293 3.41 -31.19 6.34
CA GLN A 293 1.95 -31.23 6.14
C GLN A 293 1.34 -29.88 5.71
N PHE A 294 1.91 -28.75 6.12
CA PHE A 294 1.33 -27.42 5.86
C PHE A 294 2.21 -26.55 4.97
N ALA A 295 1.81 -26.35 3.70
CA ALA A 295 2.49 -25.53 2.69
C ALA A 295 2.37 -24.01 2.95
N LEU A 296 2.84 -23.57 4.12
CA LEU A 296 2.79 -22.16 4.56
C LEU A 296 3.99 -21.37 4.02
N ASP A 297 3.71 -20.15 3.52
CA ASP A 297 4.74 -19.19 3.17
C ASP A 297 5.40 -18.54 4.41
N PRO A 298 6.54 -17.83 4.25
CA PRO A 298 7.27 -17.23 5.36
C PRO A 298 6.46 -16.19 6.13
N SER A 299 5.61 -15.42 5.44
CA SER A 299 4.76 -14.40 6.08
C SER A 299 3.72 -15.05 6.98
N ARG A 300 3.09 -16.15 6.54
CA ARG A 300 2.15 -16.94 7.33
C ARG A 300 2.82 -17.61 8.53
N ILE A 301 4.01 -18.20 8.35
CA ILE A 301 4.81 -18.78 9.44
C ILE A 301 5.10 -17.72 10.51
N ALA A 302 5.59 -16.55 10.11
CA ALA A 302 5.87 -15.45 11.02
C ALA A 302 4.62 -14.86 11.69
N ALA A 303 3.46 -14.88 11.00
CA ALA A 303 2.19 -14.44 11.57
C ALA A 303 1.68 -15.41 12.65
N ILE A 304 1.75 -16.72 12.41
CA ILE A 304 1.38 -17.74 13.41
C ILE A 304 2.31 -17.68 14.62
N ALA A 305 3.62 -17.56 14.40
CA ALA A 305 4.60 -17.48 15.48
C ALA A 305 4.37 -16.29 16.43
N ARG A 306 3.81 -15.18 15.93
CA ARG A 306 3.46 -14.00 16.72
C ARG A 306 2.14 -14.16 17.50
N GLN A 307 1.36 -15.22 17.30
CA GLN A 307 0.10 -15.40 18.00
C GLN A 307 0.34 -15.75 19.49
N PRO A 308 -0.33 -15.06 20.42
CA PRO A 308 -0.21 -15.38 21.83
C PRO A 308 -0.77 -16.78 22.14
N GLY A 309 -0.06 -17.53 22.98
CA GLY A 309 -0.50 -18.86 23.42
C GLY A 309 -0.17 -20.03 22.48
N LEU A 310 0.68 -19.81 21.47
CA LEU A 310 1.14 -20.89 20.56
C LEU A 310 1.71 -22.08 21.33
N ALA A 311 2.54 -21.83 22.35
CA ALA A 311 3.12 -22.88 23.20
C ALA A 311 2.08 -23.73 23.94
N VAL A 312 0.89 -23.18 24.22
CA VAL A 312 -0.19 -23.89 24.93
C VAL A 312 -1.11 -24.62 23.94
N ARG A 313 -1.37 -24.04 22.77
CA ARG A 313 -2.25 -24.62 21.73
C ARG A 313 -1.56 -25.70 20.89
N GLY A 314 -0.24 -25.68 20.82
CA GLY A 314 0.56 -26.51 19.92
C GLY A 314 0.58 -25.97 18.50
N LEU A 315 1.70 -26.18 17.81
CA LEU A 315 1.96 -25.68 16.46
C LEU A 315 0.99 -26.27 15.45
N TRP A 316 0.74 -27.57 15.58
CA TRP A 316 -0.19 -28.31 14.71
C TRP A 316 -1.59 -27.72 14.71
N THR A 317 -2.14 -27.45 15.90
CA THR A 317 -3.48 -26.89 16.06
C THR A 317 -3.57 -25.50 15.43
N ALA A 318 -2.57 -24.65 15.66
CA ALA A 318 -2.55 -23.30 15.07
C ALA A 318 -2.51 -23.34 13.54
N CYS A 319 -1.70 -24.23 12.95
CA CYS A 319 -1.63 -24.41 11.50
C CYS A 319 -2.94 -24.97 10.92
N ARG A 320 -3.53 -25.95 11.61
CA ARG A 320 -4.82 -26.54 11.22
C ARG A 320 -5.96 -25.52 11.26
N ASP A 321 -6.03 -24.71 12.31
CA ASP A 321 -7.07 -23.69 12.45
C ASP A 321 -6.96 -22.62 11.35
N LEU A 322 -5.74 -22.27 10.91
CA LEU A 322 -5.53 -21.39 9.76
C LEU A 322 -6.02 -22.04 8.46
N GLY A 323 -5.63 -23.30 8.21
CA GLY A 323 -6.08 -24.02 7.02
C GLY A 323 -7.60 -24.19 6.97
N ALA A 324 -8.24 -24.40 8.12
CA ALA A 324 -9.70 -24.47 8.22
C ALA A 324 -10.39 -23.15 7.82
N ARG A 325 -9.82 -22.00 8.20
CA ARG A 325 -10.35 -20.68 7.82
C ARG A 325 -10.21 -20.41 6.33
N ASP A 326 -9.07 -20.76 5.74
CA ASP A 326 -8.86 -20.63 4.29
C ASP A 326 -9.87 -21.48 3.50
N LEU A 327 -10.12 -22.71 3.97
CA LEU A 327 -11.14 -23.59 3.38
C LEU A 327 -12.56 -23.06 3.58
N GLU A 328 -12.89 -22.52 4.76
CA GLU A 328 -14.19 -21.94 5.04
C GLU A 328 -14.46 -20.72 4.14
N ALA A 329 -13.46 -19.87 3.92
CA ALA A 329 -13.53 -18.72 3.02
C ALA A 329 -13.74 -19.12 1.54
N LEU A 330 -13.21 -20.27 1.14
CA LEU A 330 -13.44 -20.85 -0.19
C LEU A 330 -14.75 -21.64 -0.28
N SER A 331 -15.42 -21.90 0.84
CA SER A 331 -16.64 -22.69 0.89
C SER A 331 -17.88 -21.81 0.84
N THR A 332 -18.67 -21.95 -0.23
CA THR A 332 -20.05 -21.43 -0.22
C THR A 332 -20.90 -22.42 0.55
N ARG A 333 -21.39 -22.04 1.73
CA ARG A 333 -22.29 -22.89 2.51
C ARG A 333 -23.61 -23.08 1.74
N ILE A 334 -23.76 -24.24 1.11
CA ILE A 334 -25.03 -24.62 0.49
C ILE A 334 -25.97 -25.03 1.61
N THR A 335 -26.96 -24.18 1.91
CA THR A 335 -28.09 -24.59 2.77
C THR A 335 -29.03 -25.41 1.89
N PRO A 336 -29.10 -26.75 2.04
CA PRO A 336 -29.96 -27.57 1.21
C PRO A 336 -31.42 -27.15 1.42
N ARG A 337 -32.08 -26.70 0.35
CA ARG A 337 -33.52 -26.32 0.37
C ARG A 337 -34.45 -27.53 0.37
N ARG A 338 -33.90 -28.71 0.07
CA ARG A 338 -34.60 -29.98 0.04
C ARG A 338 -33.91 -30.94 0.98
N ASN A 339 -34.70 -31.62 1.79
CA ASN A 339 -34.20 -32.63 2.72
C ASN A 339 -34.26 -34.03 2.07
N TRP A 340 -33.82 -35.04 2.81
CA TRP A 340 -33.87 -36.44 2.36
C TRP A 340 -35.28 -36.93 2.01
N ASP A 341 -36.32 -36.34 2.61
CA ASP A 341 -37.71 -36.70 2.34
C ASP A 341 -38.24 -36.13 1.02
N ASP A 342 -37.58 -35.09 0.49
CA ASP A 342 -37.89 -34.52 -0.82
C ASP A 342 -37.25 -35.29 -1.99
N ILE A 343 -36.43 -36.30 -1.70
CA ILE A 343 -35.82 -37.15 -2.71
C ILE A 343 -36.82 -38.26 -3.08
N VAL A 344 -37.44 -38.13 -4.26
CA VAL A 344 -38.33 -39.16 -4.80
C VAL A 344 -37.48 -40.32 -5.33
N LEU A 345 -37.37 -41.35 -4.52
CA LEU A 345 -36.69 -42.61 -4.87
C LEU A 345 -37.71 -43.68 -5.20
N ALA A 346 -37.31 -44.64 -6.05
CA ALA A 346 -38.06 -45.87 -6.20
C ALA A 346 -38.12 -46.61 -4.84
N PRO A 347 -39.23 -47.29 -4.50
CA PRO A 347 -39.40 -47.94 -3.19
C PRO A 347 -38.26 -48.91 -2.85
N GLU A 348 -37.79 -49.65 -3.85
CA GLU A 348 -36.69 -50.62 -3.72
C GLU A 348 -35.37 -49.94 -3.35
N THR A 349 -35.09 -48.76 -3.91
CA THR A 349 -33.87 -47.99 -3.62
C THR A 349 -33.88 -47.41 -2.21
N ARG A 350 -35.06 -46.97 -1.72
CA ARG A 350 -35.19 -46.43 -0.36
C ARG A 350 -34.95 -47.52 0.69
N ILE A 351 -35.53 -48.71 0.50
CA ILE A 351 -35.32 -49.87 1.38
C ILE A 351 -33.83 -50.27 1.42
N ALA A 352 -33.15 -50.27 0.27
CA ALA A 352 -31.72 -50.60 0.20
C ALA A 352 -30.84 -49.57 0.95
N LEU A 353 -31.16 -48.28 0.83
CA LEU A 353 -30.45 -47.21 1.54
C LEU A 353 -30.67 -47.29 3.06
N ASP A 354 -31.91 -47.52 3.50
CA ASP A 354 -32.22 -47.68 4.93
C ASP A 354 -31.49 -48.89 5.53
N ALA A 355 -31.37 -49.99 4.78
CA ALA A 355 -30.60 -51.16 5.18
C ALA A 355 -29.09 -50.86 5.31
N LEU A 356 -28.52 -50.08 4.38
CA LEU A 356 -27.12 -49.64 4.46
C LEU A 356 -26.88 -48.70 5.64
N VAL A 357 -27.80 -47.76 5.90
CA VAL A 357 -27.72 -46.85 7.05
C VAL A 357 -27.74 -47.66 8.36
N ALA A 358 -28.67 -48.60 8.50
CA ALA A 358 -28.76 -49.49 9.66
C ALA A 358 -27.49 -50.32 9.87
N GLN A 359 -26.85 -50.76 8.78
CA GLN A 359 -25.61 -51.53 8.85
C GLN A 359 -24.40 -50.68 9.29
N ILE A 360 -24.38 -49.39 8.94
CA ILE A 360 -23.32 -48.45 9.32
C ILE A 360 -23.52 -47.99 10.78
N THR A 361 -24.75 -47.68 11.20
CA THR A 361 -25.03 -47.30 12.59
C THR A 361 -24.81 -48.47 13.55
N GLY A 362 -25.21 -49.70 13.17
CA GLY A 362 -24.93 -50.90 13.95
C GLY A 362 -23.44 -51.27 14.04
N ARG A 363 -22.58 -50.68 13.20
CA ARG A 363 -21.11 -50.83 13.27
C ARG A 363 -20.42 -49.77 14.13
N ALA A 364 -21.10 -48.66 14.44
CA ALA A 364 -20.55 -47.60 15.29
C ALA A 364 -20.77 -47.87 16.80
N GLU A 365 -21.62 -48.85 17.15
CA GLU A 365 -21.95 -49.27 18.51
C GLU A 365 -21.25 -50.57 18.96
N ALA A 366 -20.34 -51.11 18.13
CA ALA A 366 -19.46 -52.24 18.45
C ALA A 366 -18.00 -51.80 18.38
#